data_AF-Q2KPK6-F1
#
_entry.id   AF-Q2KPK6-F1
#
_cell.length_a   1.000
_cell.length_b   1.000
_cell.length_c   1.000
_cell.angle_alpha   90.00
_cell.angle_beta   90.00
_cell.angle_gamma   90.00
#
_symmetry.space_group_name_H-M   'P 1'
#
loop_
_entity.id
_entity.type
_entity.pdbx_description
1 polymer ?
#
loop_
_entity_poly.entity_id
_entity_poly.type
_entity_poly.pdbx_seq_one_letter_code
_entity_poly.pdbx_strand_id
1 'polypeptide(L)'
;GGVGKTTLATAVFNRLCDGFEGFCFLNNVRERAEKSGIDNLKKELLSKLLKEEDASPFVTPGGITNFAKKRLGRTKVLVVLDDVNDSDQMEDLCGGHTWFGASGRIIVTTRDKHVLVKADADHILEVETLNSDDSLGVFRLNA
;
A
#
# COMPACT_ATOMS: atom_id res chain seq x y z
N GLY A 1 -13.25 -13.33 -1.74
CA GLY A 1 -12.04 -13.35 -0.88
C GLY A 1 -11.20 -14.57 -1.21
N GLY A 2 -9.95 -14.66 -0.73
CA GLY A 2 -9.11 -15.87 -0.79
C GLY A 2 -8.31 -16.16 -2.07
N VAL A 3 -8.42 -15.33 -3.12
CA VAL A 3 -7.83 -15.61 -4.45
C VAL A 3 -6.34 -15.28 -4.60
N GLY A 4 -5.62 -14.93 -3.53
CA GLY A 4 -4.16 -14.70 -3.59
C GLY A 4 -3.70 -13.28 -3.92
N LYS A 5 -4.55 -12.25 -3.82
CA LYS A 5 -4.15 -10.83 -4.02
C LYS A 5 -2.97 -10.40 -3.15
N THR A 6 -3.03 -10.66 -1.84
CA THR A 6 -1.97 -10.34 -0.89
C THR A 6 -0.68 -11.06 -1.28
N THR A 7 -0.76 -12.35 -1.60
CA THR A 7 0.39 -13.15 -2.07
C THR A 7 1.04 -12.56 -3.31
N LEU A 8 0.23 -12.16 -4.31
CA LEU A 8 0.74 -11.51 -5.53
C LEU A 8 1.41 -10.17 -5.21
N ALA A 9 0.78 -9.33 -4.39
CA ALA A 9 1.35 -8.05 -3.98
C ALA A 9 2.67 -8.22 -3.23
N THR A 10 2.77 -9.21 -2.35
CA THR A 10 4.02 -9.57 -1.65
C THR A 10 5.10 -10.02 -2.64
N ALA A 11 4.77 -10.87 -3.61
CA ALA A 11 5.73 -11.33 -4.62
C ALA A 11 6.25 -10.17 -5.49
N VAL A 12 5.35 -9.27 -5.92
CA VAL A 12 5.71 -8.07 -6.68
C VAL A 12 6.58 -7.14 -5.85
N PHE A 13 6.21 -6.90 -4.58
CA PHE A 13 6.97 -6.04 -3.68
C PHE A 13 8.41 -6.54 -3.49
N ASN A 14 8.58 -7.81 -3.12
CA ASN A 14 9.89 -8.42 -2.88
C ASN A 14 10.77 -8.40 -4.14
N ARG A 15 10.16 -8.51 -5.32
CA ARG A 15 10.90 -8.45 -6.59
C ARG A 15 11.35 -7.03 -6.95
N LEU A 16 10.60 -6.01 -6.55
CA LEU A 16 10.81 -4.63 -7.02
C LEU A 16 11.49 -3.73 -5.99
N CYS A 17 11.38 -4.01 -4.68
CA CYS A 17 11.75 -3.09 -3.60
C CYS A 17 13.19 -2.56 -3.71
N ASP A 18 14.14 -3.40 -4.12
CA ASP A 18 15.56 -3.04 -4.25
C ASP A 18 15.82 -1.96 -5.31
N GLY A 19 14.87 -1.76 -6.24
CA GLY A 19 14.92 -0.71 -7.26
C GLY A 19 14.40 0.66 -6.79
N PHE A 20 14.00 0.79 -5.53
CA PHE A 20 13.41 2.00 -4.93
C PHE A 20 14.25 2.50 -3.73
N GLU A 21 14.28 3.81 -3.54
CA GLU A 21 15.05 4.45 -2.47
C GLU A 21 14.38 4.29 -1.09
N GLY A 22 13.05 4.27 -1.09
CA GLY A 22 12.22 4.01 0.08
C GLY A 22 11.08 3.07 -0.29
N PHE A 23 10.75 2.12 0.57
CA PHE A 23 9.66 1.19 0.30
C PHE A 23 8.93 0.81 1.58
N CYS A 24 7.63 0.55 1.46
CA CYS A 24 6.80 0.16 2.58
C CYS A 24 5.67 -0.76 2.14
N PHE A 25 5.52 -1.87 2.84
CA PHE A 25 4.35 -2.73 2.76
C PHE A 25 3.53 -2.54 4.03
N LEU A 26 2.33 -1.96 3.91
CA LEU A 26 1.33 -1.90 4.97
C LEU A 26 0.31 -3.00 4.74
N ASN A 27 0.40 -4.04 5.56
CA ASN A 27 -0.53 -5.16 5.55
C ASN A 27 -1.80 -4.87 6.35
N ASN A 28 -2.93 -5.46 5.94
CA ASN A 28 -4.21 -5.40 6.66
C ASN A 28 -4.64 -3.96 7.02
N VAL A 29 -4.57 -3.03 6.07
CA VAL A 29 -4.84 -1.59 6.28
C VAL A 29 -6.20 -1.37 6.93
N ARG A 30 -7.26 -2.01 6.44
CA ARG A 30 -8.61 -1.93 7.04
C ARG A 30 -8.59 -2.23 8.54
N GLU A 31 -8.10 -3.40 8.91
CA GLU A 31 -8.13 -3.88 10.30
C GLU A 31 -7.23 -3.00 11.20
N ARG A 32 -6.07 -2.59 10.70
CA ARG A 32 -5.11 -1.80 11.48
C ARG A 32 -5.56 -0.35 11.64
N ALA A 33 -6.23 0.22 10.64
CA ALA A 33 -6.84 1.55 10.74
C ALA A 33 -7.93 1.54 11.82
N GLU A 34 -8.79 0.51 11.86
CA GLU A 34 -9.83 0.36 12.88
C GLU A 34 -9.23 0.19 14.29
N LYS A 35 -8.17 -0.63 14.44
CA LYS A 35 -7.59 -0.95 15.75
C LYS A 35 -6.67 0.13 16.33
N SER A 36 -5.85 0.72 15.47
CA SER A 36 -4.76 1.62 15.90
C SER A 36 -4.91 3.05 15.39
N GLY A 37 -5.88 3.32 14.53
CA GLY A 37 -6.06 4.63 13.91
C GLY A 37 -5.16 4.85 12.69
N ILE A 38 -5.68 5.63 11.75
CA ILE A 38 -4.99 5.90 10.47
C ILE A 38 -3.67 6.66 10.67
N ASP A 39 -3.56 7.51 11.69
CA ASP A 39 -2.34 8.28 11.96
C ASP A 39 -1.16 7.38 12.37
N ASN A 40 -1.41 6.25 13.04
CA ASN A 40 -0.35 5.29 13.35
C ASN A 40 0.16 4.59 12.07
N LEU A 41 -0.72 4.33 11.10
CA LEU A 41 -0.32 3.84 9.79
C LEU A 41 0.46 4.89 9.00
N LYS A 42 0.07 6.18 9.06
CA LYS A 42 0.85 7.30 8.47
C LYS A 42 2.26 7.35 9.06
N LYS A 43 2.41 7.23 10.39
CA LYS A 43 3.73 7.23 11.05
C LYS A 43 4.60 6.07 10.57
N GLU A 44 4.06 4.84 10.53
CA GLU A 44 4.81 3.67 10.03
C GLU A 44 5.24 3.86 8.57
N LEU A 45 4.32 4.34 7.72
CA LEU A 45 4.60 4.61 6.31
C LEU A 45 5.75 5.60 6.16
N LEU A 46 5.66 6.74 6.84
CA LEU A 46 6.67 7.80 6.77
C LEU A 46 8.01 7.36 7.34
N SER A 47 8.03 6.63 8.46
CA SER A 47 9.25 6.11 9.07
C SER A 47 10.01 5.22 8.08
N LYS A 48 9.32 4.27 7.44
CA LYS A 48 9.93 3.36 6.44
C LYS A 48 10.38 4.10 5.18
N LEU A 49 9.55 5.00 4.65
CA LEU A 49 9.86 5.69 3.39
C LEU A 49 10.96 6.75 3.54
N LEU A 50 10.99 7.47 4.66
CA LEU A 50 11.97 8.52 4.94
C LEU A 50 13.21 8.01 5.67
N LYS A 51 13.20 6.75 6.13
CA LYS A 51 14.25 6.12 6.94
C LYS A 51 14.50 6.88 8.25
N GLU A 52 13.41 7.26 8.91
CA GLU A 52 13.40 8.02 10.17
C GLU A 52 12.84 7.14 11.29
N GLU A 53 13.50 7.11 12.44
CA GLU A 53 13.07 6.28 13.58
C GLU A 53 11.73 6.74 14.17
N ASP A 54 11.54 8.06 14.29
CA ASP A 54 10.27 8.67 14.68
C ASP A 54 9.75 9.61 13.59
N ALA A 55 8.61 9.24 13.01
CA ALA A 55 7.93 10.04 12.01
C ALA A 55 6.75 10.86 12.58
N SER A 56 6.52 10.84 13.90
CA SER A 56 5.46 11.61 14.55
C SER A 56 5.48 13.11 14.20
N PRO A 57 6.64 13.79 14.09
CA PRO A 57 6.70 15.21 13.71
C PRO A 57 6.21 15.48 12.27
N PHE A 58 6.11 14.46 11.43
CA PHE A 58 5.69 14.61 10.03
C PHE A 58 4.19 14.45 9.83
N VAL A 59 3.44 13.92 10.80
CA VAL A 59 2.00 13.69 10.70
C VAL A 59 1.22 14.91 11.17
N THR A 60 0.14 15.24 10.45
CA THR A 60 -0.79 16.33 10.78
C THR A 60 -2.23 15.83 10.76
N PRO A 61 -3.20 16.53 11.38
CA PRO A 61 -4.61 16.10 11.42
C PRO A 61 -5.29 15.89 10.06
N GLY A 62 -4.68 16.35 8.95
CA GLY A 62 -5.17 16.19 7.59
C GLY A 62 -4.14 15.64 6.61
N GLY A 63 -3.09 14.96 7.10
CA GLY A 63 -2.07 14.35 6.25
C GLY A 63 -0.68 14.46 6.84
N ILE A 64 0.24 15.07 6.08
CA ILE A 64 1.65 15.19 6.45
C ILE A 64 2.20 16.60 6.20
N THR A 65 3.29 16.92 6.90
CA THR A 65 3.99 18.20 6.76
C THR A 65 4.50 18.44 5.33
N ASN A 66 4.58 19.71 4.92
CA ASN A 66 5.17 20.09 3.62
C ASN A 66 6.64 19.65 3.48
N PHE A 67 7.37 19.57 4.60
CA PHE A 67 8.73 19.03 4.61
C PHE A 67 8.75 17.56 4.18
N ALA A 68 7.88 16.73 4.76
CA ALA A 68 7.75 15.32 4.39
C ALA A 68 7.28 15.16 2.94
N LYS A 69 6.26 15.91 2.49
CA LYS A 69 5.81 15.92 1.08
C LYS A 69 6.96 16.25 0.12
N LYS A 70 7.77 17.26 0.42
CA LYS A 70 8.91 17.67 -0.42
C LYS A 70 10.00 16.61 -0.49
N ARG A 71 10.27 15.89 0.62
CA ARG A 71 11.21 14.76 0.62
C ARG A 71 10.67 13.60 -0.20
N LEU A 72 9.47 13.13 0.10
CA LEU A 72 8.81 12.04 -0.62
C LEU A 72 8.64 12.33 -2.12
N GLY A 73 8.34 13.58 -2.48
CA GLY A 73 8.26 14.04 -3.86
C GLY A 73 9.56 13.93 -4.66
N ARG A 74 10.71 13.76 -3.98
CA ARG A 74 12.05 13.60 -4.58
C ARG A 74 12.60 12.19 -4.44
N THR A 75 11.94 11.34 -3.67
CA THR A 75 12.37 9.97 -3.39
C THR A 75 11.59 9.02 -4.28
N LYS A 76 12.31 8.12 -4.98
CA LYS A 76 11.66 7.04 -5.73
C LYS A 76 11.10 6.00 -4.75
N VAL A 77 9.79 6.03 -4.49
CA VAL A 77 9.15 5.16 -3.47
C VAL A 77 8.34 3.99 -4.04
N LEU A 78 8.30 2.87 -3.33
CA LEU A 78 7.37 1.75 -3.58
C LEU A 78 6.49 1.51 -2.36
N VAL A 79 5.18 1.73 -2.49
CA VAL A 79 4.22 1.53 -1.40
C VAL A 79 3.24 0.42 -1.78
N VAL A 80 3.00 -0.51 -0.86
CA VAL A 80 1.89 -1.47 -0.95
C VAL A 80 0.92 -1.20 0.20
N LEU A 81 -0.35 -1.01 -0.13
CA LEU A 81 -1.46 -0.90 0.82
C LEU A 81 -2.37 -2.12 0.63
N ASP A 82 -2.31 -3.06 1.55
CA ASP A 82 -3.02 -4.34 1.45
C ASP A 82 -4.31 -4.38 2.30
N ASP A 83 -5.38 -4.94 1.72
CA ASP A 83 -6.74 -5.01 2.28
C ASP A 83 -7.34 -3.62 2.61
N VAL A 84 -7.25 -2.69 1.66
CA VAL A 84 -7.92 -1.38 1.74
C VAL A 84 -9.42 -1.54 1.45
N ASN A 85 -10.29 -0.93 2.25
CA ASN A 85 -11.74 -1.01 2.08
C ASN A 85 -12.44 0.35 1.94
N ASP A 86 -11.70 1.45 2.08
CA ASP A 86 -12.24 2.79 1.95
C ASP A 86 -11.28 3.65 1.10
N SER A 87 -11.82 4.44 0.18
CA SER A 87 -11.03 5.41 -0.58
C SER A 87 -10.44 6.49 0.30
N ASP A 88 -11.07 6.79 1.44
CA ASP A 88 -10.57 7.81 2.37
C ASP A 88 -9.24 7.36 3.01
N GLN A 89 -9.01 6.06 3.19
CA GLN A 89 -7.72 5.51 3.62
C GLN A 89 -6.60 5.81 2.61
N MET A 90 -6.93 5.85 1.31
CA MET A 90 -5.96 6.22 0.27
C MET A 90 -5.62 7.71 0.36
N GLU A 91 -6.62 8.57 0.56
CA GLU A 91 -6.39 10.00 0.76
C GLU A 91 -5.55 10.24 2.02
N ASP A 92 -5.85 9.55 3.11
CA ASP A 92 -5.11 9.66 4.36
C ASP A 92 -3.67 9.16 4.26
N LEU A 93 -3.39 8.11 3.48
CA LEU A 93 -2.06 7.49 3.41
C LEU A 93 -1.20 7.98 2.23
N CYS A 94 -1.82 8.57 1.21
CA CYS A 94 -1.15 8.97 -0.04
C CYS A 94 -1.48 10.40 -0.49
N GLY A 95 -2.44 11.08 0.16
CA GLY A 95 -2.88 12.45 -0.13
C GLY A 95 -3.27 12.69 -1.57
N GLY A 96 -4.14 11.85 -2.13
CA GLY A 96 -4.62 12.00 -3.51
C GLY A 96 -3.50 12.01 -4.54
N HIS A 97 -2.49 11.15 -4.36
CA HIS A 97 -1.28 11.04 -5.19
C HIS A 97 -0.32 12.24 -5.10
N THR A 98 -0.55 13.21 -4.21
CA THR A 98 0.29 14.43 -4.13
C THR A 98 1.54 14.27 -3.27
N TRP A 99 1.65 13.20 -2.48
CA TRP A 99 2.77 13.03 -1.56
C TRP A 99 4.05 12.53 -2.23
N PHE A 100 3.92 11.78 -3.32
CA PHE A 100 5.04 11.07 -3.94
C PHE A 100 5.38 11.65 -5.32
N GLY A 101 6.64 11.51 -5.72
CA GLY A 101 7.08 11.93 -7.06
C GLY A 101 6.61 10.96 -8.15
N ALA A 102 6.67 11.40 -9.41
CA ALA A 102 6.24 10.61 -10.58
C ALA A 102 7.00 9.27 -10.78
N SER A 103 8.19 9.14 -10.18
CA SER A 103 8.99 7.90 -10.19
C SER A 103 8.52 6.89 -9.14
N GLY A 104 7.64 7.29 -8.22
CA GLY A 104 7.05 6.42 -7.21
C GLY A 104 5.99 5.48 -7.78
N ARG A 105 5.68 4.43 -7.02
CA ARG A 105 4.63 3.45 -7.36
C ARG A 105 3.86 3.09 -6.09
N ILE A 106 2.53 3.12 -6.19
CA ILE A 106 1.62 2.64 -5.14
C ILE A 106 0.87 1.44 -5.70
N ILE A 107 0.84 0.35 -4.94
CA ILE A 107 0.07 -0.86 -5.25
C ILE A 107 -0.98 -1.01 -4.15
N VAL A 108 -2.22 -1.21 -4.54
CA VAL A 108 -3.34 -1.37 -3.60
C VAL A 108 -3.97 -2.72 -3.82
N THR A 109 -4.19 -3.48 -2.75
CA THR A 109 -5.08 -4.64 -2.80
C THR A 109 -6.40 -4.29 -2.12
N THR A 110 -7.49 -4.63 -2.78
CA THR A 110 -8.84 -4.45 -2.23
C THR A 110 -9.76 -5.54 -2.73
N ARG A 111 -10.87 -5.73 -2.02
CA ARG A 111 -11.99 -6.59 -2.44
C ARG A 111 -13.06 -5.79 -3.19
N ASP A 112 -13.02 -4.47 -3.10
CA ASP A 112 -14.01 -3.57 -3.70
C ASP A 112 -13.37 -2.70 -4.77
N LYS A 113 -13.73 -2.97 -6.03
CA LYS A 113 -13.24 -2.20 -7.18
C LYS A 113 -13.60 -0.72 -7.08
N HIS A 114 -14.68 -0.34 -6.39
CA HIS A 114 -15.08 1.07 -6.25
C HIS A 114 -14.05 1.89 -5.48
N VAL A 115 -13.32 1.28 -4.54
CA VAL A 115 -12.21 1.94 -3.83
C VAL A 115 -11.15 2.43 -4.83
N LEU A 116 -10.78 1.58 -5.80
CA LEU A 116 -9.78 1.91 -6.81
C LEU A 116 -10.27 2.98 -7.79
N VAL A 117 -11.55 2.92 -8.18
CA VAL A 117 -12.17 3.92 -9.07
C VAL A 117 -12.22 5.29 -8.40
N LYS A 118 -12.63 5.37 -7.13
CA LYS A 118 -12.65 6.63 -6.38
C LYS A 118 -11.26 7.19 -6.12
N ALA A 119 -10.28 6.32 -5.95
CA ALA A 119 -8.88 6.71 -5.78
C ALA A 119 -8.17 7.07 -7.10
N ASP A 120 -8.89 7.10 -8.23
CA ASP A 120 -8.35 7.41 -9.56
C ASP A 120 -7.13 6.55 -9.94
N ALA A 121 -7.26 5.23 -9.76
CA ALA A 121 -6.18 4.30 -10.05
C ALA A 121 -5.87 4.23 -11.56
N ASP A 122 -4.59 4.42 -11.93
CA ASP A 122 -4.12 4.33 -13.32
C ASP A 122 -4.40 2.96 -13.97
N HIS A 123 -4.28 1.89 -13.17
CA HIS A 123 -4.39 0.51 -13.62
C HIS A 123 -5.10 -0.35 -12.57
N ILE A 124 -6.06 -1.18 -13.03
CA ILE A 124 -6.79 -2.12 -12.20
C ILE A 124 -6.58 -3.53 -12.74
N LEU A 125 -6.05 -4.42 -11.91
CA LEU A 125 -5.89 -5.84 -12.19
C LEU A 125 -6.90 -6.65 -11.38
N GLU A 126 -7.76 -7.40 -12.06
CA GLU A 126 -8.61 -8.40 -11.43
C GLU A 126 -7.84 -9.71 -11.30
N VAL A 127 -7.69 -10.22 -10.06
CA VAL A 127 -7.02 -11.49 -9.80
C VAL A 127 -8.05 -12.61 -9.90
N GLU A 128 -7.89 -13.47 -10.89
CA GLU A 128 -8.76 -14.61 -11.16
C GLU A 128 -8.51 -15.76 -10.16
N THR A 129 -9.51 -16.62 -10.01
CA THR A 129 -9.39 -17.88 -9.27
C THR A 129 -8.54 -18.88 -10.05
N LEU A 130 -7.74 -19.67 -9.34
CA LEU A 130 -7.03 -20.80 -9.94
C LEU A 130 -8.01 -21.78 -10.58
N ASN A 131 -7.59 -22.38 -11.69
CA ASN A 131 -8.29 -23.53 -12.25
C ASN A 131 -8.11 -24.77 -11.35
N SER A 132 -8.86 -25.84 -11.63
CA SER A 132 -8.86 -27.05 -10.79
C SER A 132 -7.47 -27.68 -10.62
N ASP A 133 -6.67 -27.74 -11.68
CA ASP A 133 -5.35 -28.38 -11.65
C ASP A 133 -4.35 -27.58 -10.81
N ASP A 134 -4.32 -26.26 -11.00
CA ASP A 134 -3.48 -25.35 -10.20
C ASP A 134 -3.93 -25.32 -8.74
N SER A 135 -5.24 -25.38 -8.48
CA SER A 135 -5.78 -25.41 -7.13
C SER A 135 -5.37 -26.69 -6.37
N LEU A 136 -5.33 -27.84 -7.06
CA LEU A 136 -4.86 -29.11 -6.50
C LEU A 136 -3.35 -29.06 -6.22
N GLY A 137 -2.59 -28.40 -7.10
CA GLY A 137 -1.16 -28.14 -6.90
C GLY A 137 -0.91 -27.32 -5.63
N VAL A 138 -1.63 -26.20 -5.46
CA VAL A 138 -1.54 -25.36 -4.26
C VAL A 138 -1.99 -26.10 -3.00
N PHE A 139 -3.03 -26.94 -3.08
CA PHE A 139 -3.47 -27.75 -1.94
C PHE A 139 -2.38 -28.73 -1.50
N ARG A 140 -1.75 -29.44 -2.44
CA ARG A 140 -0.65 -30.39 -2.13
C ARG A 140 0.58 -29.73 -1.51
N LEU A 141 0.85 -28.47 -1.85
CA LEU A 141 1.99 -27.72 -1.29
C LEU A 141 1.74 -27.21 0.14
N ASN A 142 0.49 -27.13 0.57
CA ASN A 142 0.09 -26.55 1.85
C ASN A 142 -0.66 -27.54 2.77
N ALA A 143 -0.75 -28.81 2.40
CA ALA A 143 -1.33 -29.91 3.18
C ALA A 143 -0.23 -30.68 3.92
#